data_AF-F5Z5G6-F1
#
_entry.id   AF-F5Z5G6-F1
#
_cell.length_a   1.000
_cell.length_b   1.000
_cell.length_c   1.000
_cell.angle_alpha   90.00
_cell.angle_beta   90.00
_cell.angle_gamma   90.00
#
_symmetry.space_group_name_H-M   'P 1'
#
loop_
_entity.id
_entity.type
_entity.pdbx_description
1 polymer ?
#
loop_
_entity_poly.entity_id
_entity_poly.type
_entity_poly.pdbx_seq_one_letter_code
_entity_poly.pdbx_strand_id
1 'polypeptide(L)'
;MKKLLCLLRDFILGQGALALMAFFFAIPLIIYVTVLGKLVPDWAGGISLILLIIGFTVVSEKIMNFEWGTKTKHESLSETSNNFEVERHKNLLGKKLYLAPDVAKSLSQENIAYLKKYGVWLKALETGEINPISEKQKRFLDVCHGTRQPSNSIEIAWYNYKKVNSRLAGGNFGYHKNNYKNETINTQESCNACGRKIDYCICSK
;
A
#
# COMPACT_ATOMS: atom_id res chain seq x y z
N MET A 1 10.13 -6.62 -1.49
CA MET A 1 10.71 -7.63 -2.39
C MET A 1 9.95 -7.79 -3.71
N LYS A 2 8.62 -8.02 -3.74
CA LYS A 2 7.87 -8.19 -5.01
C LYS A 2 7.96 -7.01 -6.01
N LYS A 3 7.92 -5.76 -5.52
CA LYS A 3 8.08 -4.55 -6.37
C LYS A 3 9.48 -4.44 -7.03
N LEU A 4 10.53 -4.84 -6.32
CA LEU A 4 11.91 -4.78 -6.82
C LEU A 4 12.14 -5.84 -7.91
N LEU A 5 11.53 -7.02 -7.75
CA LEU A 5 11.55 -8.10 -8.74
C LEU A 5 10.83 -7.73 -10.05
N CYS A 6 9.71 -7.01 -9.99
CA CYS A 6 9.04 -6.50 -11.19
C CYS A 6 9.92 -5.47 -11.93
N LEU A 7 10.50 -4.51 -11.21
CA LEU A 7 11.36 -3.48 -11.81
C LEU A 7 12.63 -4.07 -12.45
N LEU A 8 13.24 -5.08 -11.81
CA LEU A 8 14.39 -5.79 -12.36
C LEU A 8 14.04 -6.57 -13.64
N ARG A 9 12.87 -7.21 -13.68
CA ARG A 9 12.40 -7.93 -14.88
C ARG A 9 12.18 -6.97 -16.05
N ASP A 10 11.54 -5.84 -15.80
CA ASP A 10 11.21 -4.87 -16.85
C ASP A 10 12.49 -4.17 -17.37
N PHE A 11 13.50 -3.97 -16.50
CA PHE A 11 14.82 -3.47 -16.88
C PHE A 11 15.62 -4.47 -17.73
N ILE A 12 15.62 -5.76 -17.35
CA ILE A 12 16.31 -6.83 -18.11
C ILE A 12 15.66 -7.02 -19.48
N LEU A 13 14.33 -6.96 -19.57
CA LEU A 13 13.61 -7.05 -20.84
C LEU A 13 13.88 -5.85 -21.75
N GLY A 14 13.95 -4.63 -21.20
CA GLY A 14 14.27 -3.42 -21.97
C GLY A 14 15.71 -3.39 -22.50
N GLN A 15 16.69 -3.76 -21.66
CA GLN A 15 18.11 -3.87 -22.06
C GLN A 15 18.31 -5.00 -23.08
N GLY A 16 17.62 -6.13 -22.90
CA GLY A 16 17.65 -7.26 -23.83
C GLY A 16 17.11 -6.91 -25.21
N ALA A 17 16.00 -6.15 -25.28
CA ALA A 17 15.44 -5.68 -26.55
C ALA A 17 16.37 -4.72 -27.29
N LEU A 18 17.02 -3.79 -26.58
CA LEU A 18 17.96 -2.84 -27.18
C LEU A 18 19.20 -3.54 -27.77
N ALA A 19 19.73 -4.53 -27.05
CA ALA A 19 20.85 -5.35 -27.51
C ALA A 19 20.48 -6.23 -28.71
N LEU A 20 19.26 -6.79 -28.72
CA LEU A 20 18.75 -7.57 -29.86
C LEU A 20 18.62 -6.68 -31.10
N MET A 21 18.03 -5.50 -30.97
CA MET A 21 17.93 -4.54 -32.08
C MET A 21 19.33 -4.19 -32.62
N ALA A 22 20.29 -3.89 -31.74
CA ALA A 22 21.68 -3.63 -32.17
C ALA A 22 22.29 -4.83 -32.93
N PHE A 23 22.03 -6.06 -32.51
CA PHE A 23 22.51 -7.28 -33.18
C PHE A 23 21.87 -7.49 -34.56
N PHE A 24 20.58 -7.18 -34.71
CA PHE A 24 19.84 -7.32 -35.97
C PHE A 24 20.09 -6.18 -36.97
N PHE A 25 20.50 -4.98 -36.54
CA PHE A 25 20.80 -3.86 -37.45
C PHE A 25 22.28 -3.65 -37.71
N ALA A 26 23.13 -3.66 -36.68
CA ALA A 26 24.53 -3.34 -36.87
C ALA A 26 25.27 -4.46 -37.61
N ILE A 27 25.01 -5.72 -37.26
CA ILE A 27 25.80 -6.85 -37.80
C ILE A 27 25.50 -7.11 -39.28
N PRO A 28 24.23 -7.19 -39.74
CA PRO A 28 23.95 -7.38 -41.17
C PRO A 28 24.41 -6.19 -42.03
N LEU A 29 24.31 -4.97 -41.50
CA LEU A 29 24.69 -3.75 -42.20
C LEU A 29 26.22 -3.62 -42.30
N ILE A 30 26.95 -4.00 -41.24
CA ILE A 30 28.42 -4.11 -41.27
C ILE A 30 28.86 -5.20 -42.26
N ILE A 31 28.24 -6.40 -42.23
CA ILE A 31 28.57 -7.50 -43.16
C ILE A 31 28.29 -7.07 -44.62
N TYR A 32 27.17 -6.39 -44.87
CA TYR A 32 26.83 -5.91 -46.20
C TYR A 32 27.86 -4.90 -46.73
N VAL A 33 28.21 -3.90 -45.91
CA VAL A 33 29.18 -2.85 -46.28
C VAL A 33 30.60 -3.39 -46.43
N THR A 34 31.02 -4.32 -45.57
CA THR A 34 32.41 -4.80 -45.53
C THR A 34 32.69 -6.02 -46.42
N VAL A 35 31.70 -6.90 -46.62
CA VAL A 35 31.88 -8.19 -47.31
C VAL A 35 31.18 -8.23 -48.67
N LEU A 36 29.94 -7.73 -48.78
CA LEU A 36 29.11 -7.91 -49.98
C LEU A 36 29.19 -6.76 -50.99
N GLY A 37 29.58 -5.56 -50.55
CA GLY A 37 29.71 -4.38 -51.42
C GLY A 37 30.73 -4.49 -52.56
N LYS A 38 31.57 -5.55 -52.58
CA LYS A 38 32.53 -5.82 -53.67
C LYS A 38 32.17 -7.01 -54.57
N LEU A 39 31.12 -7.77 -54.25
CA LEU A 39 30.82 -9.05 -54.91
C LEU A 39 29.43 -9.10 -55.57
N VAL A 40 28.54 -8.15 -55.25
CA VAL A 40 27.13 -8.17 -55.65
C VAL A 40 26.87 -7.11 -56.73
N PRO A 41 26.18 -7.44 -57.85
CA PRO A 41 25.78 -6.46 -58.86
C PRO A 41 24.90 -5.34 -58.28
N ASP A 42 25.03 -4.11 -58.77
CA ASP A 42 24.35 -2.90 -58.23
C ASP A 42 22.83 -3.07 -58.03
N TRP A 43 22.16 -3.88 -58.87
CA TRP A 43 20.72 -4.14 -58.78
C TRP A 43 20.31 -5.06 -57.60
N ALA A 44 21.20 -5.95 -57.17
CA ALA A 44 20.91 -6.89 -56.08
C ALA A 44 21.11 -6.26 -54.68
N GLY A 45 21.92 -5.21 -54.60
CA GLY A 45 22.06 -4.41 -53.38
C GLY A 45 20.76 -3.69 -52.98
N GLY A 46 20.05 -3.13 -53.98
CA GLY A 46 18.76 -2.48 -53.76
C GLY A 46 17.68 -3.44 -53.23
N ILE A 47 17.64 -4.67 -53.75
CA ILE A 47 16.68 -5.69 -53.31
C ILE A 47 16.93 -6.10 -51.84
N SER A 48 18.20 -6.25 -51.45
CA SER A 48 18.56 -6.61 -50.08
C SER A 48 18.17 -5.53 -49.06
N LEU A 49 18.34 -4.26 -49.42
CA LEU A 49 17.91 -3.12 -48.59
C LEU A 49 16.38 -3.07 -48.41
N ILE A 50 15.62 -3.33 -49.49
CA ILE A 50 14.15 -3.35 -49.44
C ILE A 50 13.64 -4.45 -48.50
N LEU A 51 14.24 -5.65 -48.54
CA LEU A 51 13.86 -6.75 -47.64
C LEU A 51 14.18 -6.44 -46.17
N LEU A 52 15.28 -5.73 -45.89
CA LEU A 52 15.61 -5.25 -44.54
C LEU A 52 14.58 -4.25 -44.02
N ILE A 53 14.14 -3.31 -44.86
CA ILE A 53 13.12 -2.32 -44.50
C ILE A 53 11.77 -2.98 -44.24
N ILE A 54 11.35 -3.95 -45.06
CA ILE A 54 10.11 -4.70 -44.86
C ILE A 54 10.18 -5.54 -43.58
N GLY A 55 11.32 -6.19 -43.32
CA GLY A 55 11.54 -6.89 -42.05
C GLY A 55 11.42 -5.95 -40.85
N PHE A 56 11.95 -4.74 -40.95
CA PHE A 56 11.88 -3.72 -39.91
C PHE A 56 10.44 -3.25 -39.63
N THR A 57 9.64 -2.99 -40.66
CA THR A 57 8.26 -2.50 -40.47
C THR A 57 7.39 -3.55 -39.77
N VAL A 58 7.49 -4.82 -40.18
CA VAL A 58 6.74 -5.92 -39.56
C VAL A 58 7.15 -6.15 -38.10
N VAL A 59 8.45 -6.09 -37.80
CA VAL A 59 8.95 -6.26 -36.43
C VAL A 59 8.53 -5.07 -35.54
N SER A 60 8.63 -3.85 -36.06
CA SER A 60 8.28 -2.63 -35.32
C SER A 60 6.79 -2.58 -34.97
N GLU A 61 5.91 -2.96 -35.92
CA GLU A 61 4.47 -3.05 -35.68
C GLU A 61 4.14 -4.05 -34.55
N LYS A 62 4.82 -5.20 -34.54
CA LYS A 62 4.61 -6.26 -33.54
C LYS A 62 5.10 -5.86 -32.15
N ILE A 63 6.22 -5.12 -32.07
CA ILE A 63 6.76 -4.58 -30.82
C ILE A 63 5.83 -3.50 -30.25
N MET A 64 5.37 -2.56 -31.08
CA MET A 64 4.45 -1.49 -30.67
C MET A 64 3.12 -2.04 -30.14
N ASN A 65 2.55 -3.04 -30.82
CA ASN A 65 1.32 -3.70 -30.37
C ASN A 65 1.51 -4.45 -29.04
N PHE A 66 2.71 -5.00 -28.79
CA PHE A 66 3.04 -5.67 -27.54
C PHE A 66 3.19 -4.69 -26.37
N GLU A 67 3.91 -3.57 -26.55
CA GLU A 67 4.04 -2.54 -25.51
C GLU A 67 2.68 -1.93 -25.15
N TRP A 68 1.84 -1.67 -26.14
CA TRP A 68 0.49 -1.15 -25.87
C TRP A 68 -0.39 -2.16 -25.13
N GLY A 69 -0.30 -3.44 -25.49
CA GLY A 69 -0.97 -4.53 -24.79
C GLY A 69 -0.50 -4.74 -23.34
N THR A 70 0.79 -4.56 -23.05
CA THR A 70 1.30 -4.69 -21.66
C THR A 70 0.90 -3.51 -20.79
N LYS A 71 0.95 -2.28 -21.33
CA LYS A 71 0.54 -1.06 -20.60
C LYS A 71 -0.94 -1.10 -20.21
N THR A 72 -1.82 -1.42 -21.16
CA THR A 72 -3.27 -1.53 -20.93
C THR A 72 -3.63 -2.62 -19.93
N LYS A 73 -2.93 -3.76 -19.98
CA LYS A 73 -3.14 -4.85 -19.03
C LYS A 73 -2.71 -4.48 -17.61
N HIS A 74 -1.62 -3.73 -17.42
CA HIS A 74 -1.18 -3.33 -16.09
C HIS A 74 -2.10 -2.27 -15.46
N GLU A 75 -2.57 -1.32 -16.28
CA GLU A 75 -3.49 -0.26 -15.84
C GLU A 75 -4.84 -0.84 -15.41
N SER A 76 -5.46 -1.68 -16.24
CA SER A 76 -6.71 -2.39 -15.91
C SER A 76 -6.61 -3.28 -14.66
N LEU A 77 -5.47 -3.95 -14.42
CA LEU A 77 -5.26 -4.76 -13.22
C LEU A 77 -5.13 -3.90 -11.96
N SER A 78 -4.48 -2.74 -12.06
CA SER A 78 -4.34 -1.79 -10.96
C SER A 78 -5.67 -1.13 -10.61
N GLU A 79 -6.49 -0.78 -11.60
CA GLU A 79 -7.84 -0.25 -11.40
C GLU A 79 -8.77 -1.29 -10.79
N THR A 80 -8.74 -2.53 -11.29
CA THR A 80 -9.54 -3.63 -10.75
C THR A 80 -9.16 -3.95 -9.31
N SER A 81 -7.86 -4.00 -9.01
CA SER A 81 -7.37 -4.22 -7.64
C SER A 81 -7.78 -3.09 -6.69
N ASN A 82 -7.71 -1.83 -7.14
CA ASN A 82 -8.12 -0.68 -6.32
C ASN A 82 -9.63 -0.69 -6.08
N ASN A 83 -10.43 -0.99 -7.09
CA ASN A 83 -11.88 -1.08 -6.96
C ASN A 83 -12.30 -2.18 -5.99
N PHE A 84 -11.65 -3.36 -6.06
CA PHE A 84 -11.90 -4.45 -5.13
C PHE A 84 -11.62 -4.05 -3.67
N GLU A 85 -10.47 -3.42 -3.39
CA GLU A 85 -10.17 -2.95 -2.03
C GLU A 85 -11.17 -1.88 -1.56
N VAL A 86 -11.59 -0.96 -2.43
CA VAL A 86 -12.62 0.04 -2.11
C VAL A 86 -13.95 -0.63 -1.74
N GLU A 87 -14.38 -1.66 -2.45
CA GLU A 87 -15.59 -2.42 -2.14
C GLU A 87 -15.49 -3.13 -0.79
N ARG A 88 -14.34 -3.74 -0.50
CA ARG A 88 -14.08 -4.36 0.81
C ARG A 88 -14.20 -3.36 1.95
N HIS A 89 -13.66 -2.16 1.77
CA HIS A 89 -13.82 -1.08 2.76
C HIS A 89 -15.30 -0.74 2.98
N LYS A 90 -16.07 -0.57 1.91
CA LYS A 90 -17.50 -0.23 1.98
C LYS A 90 -18.30 -1.32 2.71
N ASN A 91 -18.03 -2.59 2.44
CA ASN A 91 -18.73 -3.73 3.03
C ASN A 91 -18.57 -3.82 4.56
N LEU A 92 -17.47 -3.31 5.11
CA LEU A 92 -17.20 -3.37 6.54
C LEU A 92 -17.80 -2.19 7.33
N LEU A 93 -18.19 -1.11 6.66
CA LEU A 93 -18.82 0.04 7.31
C LEU A 93 -20.21 -0.33 7.84
N GLY A 94 -20.53 0.13 9.05
CA GLY A 94 -21.82 -0.13 9.70
C GLY A 94 -21.99 -1.54 10.26
N LYS A 95 -21.02 -2.45 10.05
CA LYS A 95 -21.03 -3.75 10.73
C LYS A 95 -20.78 -3.54 12.22
N LYS A 96 -21.68 -4.08 13.05
CA LYS A 96 -21.64 -3.94 14.50
C LYS A 96 -20.46 -4.70 15.07
N LEU A 97 -19.54 -3.97 15.69
CA LEU A 97 -18.52 -4.55 16.55
C LEU A 97 -19.19 -5.04 17.84
N TYR A 98 -18.90 -6.28 18.23
CA TYR A 98 -19.31 -6.78 19.53
C TYR A 98 -18.53 -6.05 20.64
N LEU A 99 -19.27 -5.38 21.52
CA LEU A 99 -18.73 -4.73 22.72
C LEU A 99 -19.26 -5.48 23.93
N ALA A 100 -18.37 -5.98 24.79
CA ALA A 100 -18.78 -6.56 26.07
C ALA A 100 -19.54 -5.50 26.89
N PRO A 101 -20.59 -5.87 27.66
CA PRO A 101 -21.40 -4.91 28.42
C PRO A 101 -20.57 -3.99 29.32
N ASP A 102 -19.52 -4.50 29.97
CA ASP A 102 -18.67 -3.72 30.87
C ASP A 102 -17.75 -2.75 30.11
N VAL A 103 -17.32 -3.12 28.90
CA VAL A 103 -16.59 -2.22 27.99
C VAL A 103 -17.52 -1.09 27.55
N ALA A 104 -18.75 -1.41 27.15
CA ALA A 104 -19.72 -0.42 26.69
C ALA A 104 -20.09 0.57 27.80
N LYS A 105 -20.29 0.11 29.05
CA LYS A 105 -20.56 0.98 30.20
C LYS A 105 -19.42 1.95 30.53
N SER A 106 -18.18 1.58 30.17
CA SER A 106 -16.98 2.36 30.48
C SER A 106 -16.58 3.33 29.37
N LEU A 107 -17.35 3.40 28.27
CA LEU A 107 -17.11 4.28 27.13
C LEU A 107 -18.15 5.39 27.07
N SER A 108 -17.76 6.57 26.56
CA SER A 108 -18.71 7.64 26.26
C SER A 108 -19.66 7.24 25.13
N GLN A 109 -20.85 7.83 25.11
CA GLN A 109 -21.85 7.56 24.09
C GLN A 109 -21.36 7.90 22.67
N GLU A 110 -20.54 8.95 22.55
CA GLU A 110 -19.89 9.32 21.29
C GLU A 110 -18.92 8.24 20.80
N ASN A 111 -18.05 7.73 21.69
CA ASN A 111 -17.14 6.63 21.35
C ASN A 111 -17.92 5.39 20.88
N ILE A 112 -19.02 5.06 21.58
CA ILE A 112 -19.90 3.96 21.19
C ILE A 112 -20.50 4.19 19.79
N ALA A 113 -20.92 5.42 19.47
CA ALA A 113 -21.45 5.76 18.15
C ALA A 113 -20.41 5.54 17.04
N TYR A 114 -19.16 5.98 17.25
CA TYR A 114 -18.07 5.74 16.31
C TYR A 114 -17.74 4.25 16.17
N LEU A 115 -17.69 3.50 17.26
CA LEU A 115 -17.40 2.05 17.25
C LEU A 115 -18.53 1.24 16.61
N LYS A 116 -19.79 1.66 16.75
CA LYS A 116 -20.92 1.03 16.03
C LYS A 116 -20.80 1.22 14.52
N LYS A 117 -20.33 2.39 14.07
CA LYS A 117 -20.23 2.72 12.64
C LYS A 117 -18.96 2.17 12.00
N TYR A 118 -17.84 2.22 12.72
CA TYR A 118 -16.50 1.95 12.17
C TYR A 118 -15.75 0.81 12.87
N GLY A 119 -16.25 0.25 13.96
CA GLY A 119 -15.45 -0.65 14.82
C GLY A 119 -14.94 -1.91 14.13
N VAL A 120 -15.77 -2.58 13.31
CA VAL A 120 -15.32 -3.74 12.51
C VAL A 120 -14.32 -3.31 11.44
N TRP A 121 -14.58 -2.19 10.77
CA TRP A 121 -13.69 -1.63 9.76
C TRP A 121 -12.31 -1.23 10.33
N LEU A 122 -12.26 -0.61 11.51
CA LEU A 122 -11.03 -0.25 12.22
C LEU A 122 -10.25 -1.49 12.66
N LYS A 123 -10.95 -2.53 13.15
CA LYS A 123 -10.33 -3.81 13.48
C LYS A 123 -9.71 -4.48 12.26
N ALA A 124 -10.42 -4.49 11.14
CA ALA A 124 -9.95 -5.07 9.88
C ALA A 124 -8.74 -4.31 9.32
N LEU A 125 -8.69 -2.97 9.48
CA LEU A 125 -7.49 -2.19 9.20
C LEU A 125 -6.32 -2.54 10.11
N GLU A 126 -6.51 -2.52 11.44
CA GLU A 126 -5.46 -2.80 12.43
C GLU A 126 -4.87 -4.20 12.25
N THR A 127 -5.69 -5.18 11.92
CA THR A 127 -5.26 -6.59 11.69
C THR A 127 -4.67 -6.84 10.31
N GLY A 128 -4.75 -5.86 9.39
CA GLY A 128 -4.29 -6.01 8.01
C GLY A 128 -5.21 -6.88 7.14
N GLU A 129 -6.45 -7.14 7.57
CA GLU A 129 -7.45 -7.79 6.74
C GLU A 129 -7.68 -6.93 5.48
N ILE A 130 -7.92 -5.62 5.64
CA ILE A 130 -8.01 -4.65 4.53
C ILE A 130 -6.79 -3.73 4.47
N ASN A 131 -6.40 -3.31 3.27
CA ASN A 131 -5.23 -2.44 3.09
C ASN A 131 -5.60 -0.95 3.21
N PRO A 132 -4.73 -0.10 3.77
CA PRO A 132 -4.98 1.34 3.79
C PRO A 132 -4.89 1.93 2.36
N ILE A 133 -6.01 2.46 1.87
CA ILE A 133 -6.15 3.14 0.58
C ILE A 133 -6.03 4.67 0.67
N SER A 134 -5.96 5.24 1.87
CA SER A 134 -5.81 6.69 2.09
C SER A 134 -4.79 7.03 3.17
N GLU A 135 -4.22 8.23 3.12
CA GLU A 135 -3.28 8.73 4.12
C GLU A 135 -3.87 8.79 5.53
N LYS A 136 -5.18 9.07 5.65
CA LYS A 136 -5.87 9.04 6.95
C LYS A 136 -5.86 7.63 7.56
N GLN A 137 -6.01 6.60 6.73
CA GLN A 137 -5.98 5.20 7.18
C GLN A 137 -4.56 4.77 7.54
N LYS A 138 -3.55 5.18 6.77
CA LYS A 138 -2.14 4.95 7.13
C LYS A 138 -1.79 5.61 8.47
N ARG A 139 -2.24 6.85 8.67
CA ARG A 139 -2.08 7.56 9.94
C ARG A 139 -2.77 6.84 11.10
N PHE A 140 -3.94 6.26 10.89
CA PHE A 140 -4.59 5.44 11.92
C PHE A 140 -3.71 4.23 12.32
N LEU A 141 -3.07 3.56 11.36
CA LEU A 141 -2.13 2.47 11.66
C LEU A 141 -0.91 2.96 12.44
N ASP A 142 -0.36 4.15 12.12
CA ASP A 142 0.70 4.78 12.91
C ASP A 142 0.28 4.98 14.38
N VAL A 143 -0.97 5.37 14.62
CA VAL A 143 -1.53 5.48 15.97
C VAL A 143 -1.64 4.12 16.64
N CYS A 144 -2.09 3.08 15.94
CA CYS A 144 -2.14 1.71 16.47
C CYS A 144 -0.74 1.12 16.75
N HIS A 145 0.28 1.55 16.02
CA HIS A 145 1.67 1.18 16.29
C HIS A 145 2.33 2.08 17.36
N GLY A 146 1.66 3.14 17.78
CA GLY A 146 2.15 4.06 18.80
C GLY A 146 3.22 5.04 18.34
N THR A 147 3.41 5.19 17.03
CA THR A 147 4.31 6.20 16.45
C THR A 147 3.67 7.59 16.42
N ARG A 148 2.34 7.67 16.56
CA ARG A 148 1.57 8.92 16.64
C ARG A 148 0.50 8.89 17.72
N GLN A 149 0.11 10.06 18.20
CA GLN A 149 -1.04 10.20 19.11
C GLN A 149 -2.36 10.26 18.33
N PRO A 150 -3.45 9.69 18.90
CA PRO A 150 -4.79 9.84 18.32
C PRO A 150 -5.16 11.33 18.32
N SER A 151 -5.62 11.85 17.17
CA SER A 151 -6.01 13.26 17.05
C SER A 151 -7.44 13.45 16.57
N ASN A 152 -7.97 12.51 15.80
CA ASN A 152 -9.36 12.57 15.34
C ASN A 152 -10.27 11.74 16.25
N SER A 153 -11.57 12.05 16.23
CA SER A 153 -12.57 11.39 17.08
C SER A 153 -12.64 9.87 16.88
N ILE A 154 -12.40 9.39 15.66
CA ILE A 154 -12.43 7.96 15.32
C ILE A 154 -11.25 7.21 15.97
N GLU A 155 -10.05 7.77 15.87
CA GLU A 155 -8.83 7.26 16.50
C GLU A 155 -8.95 7.30 18.03
N ILE A 156 -9.46 8.40 18.58
CA ILE A 156 -9.71 8.54 20.02
C ILE A 156 -10.70 7.48 20.50
N ALA A 157 -11.78 7.24 19.76
CA ALA A 157 -12.76 6.20 20.09
C ALA A 157 -12.12 4.80 20.08
N TRP A 158 -11.30 4.49 19.07
CA TRP A 158 -10.59 3.21 18.98
C TRP A 158 -9.57 3.03 20.11
N TYR A 159 -8.77 4.07 20.38
CA TYR A 159 -7.79 4.09 21.46
C TYR A 159 -8.47 3.83 22.81
N ASN A 160 -9.57 4.55 23.09
CA ASN A 160 -10.33 4.38 24.32
C ASN A 160 -10.94 2.99 24.45
N TYR A 161 -11.49 2.44 23.37
CA TYR A 161 -11.97 1.06 23.35
C TYR A 161 -10.88 0.07 23.74
N LYS A 162 -9.71 0.15 23.09
CA LYS A 162 -8.58 -0.76 23.34
C LYS A 162 -8.00 -0.58 24.75
N LYS A 163 -7.95 0.67 25.26
CA LYS A 163 -7.57 0.99 26.64
C LYS A 163 -8.51 0.33 27.64
N VAL A 164 -9.82 0.52 27.51
CA VAL A 164 -10.82 -0.07 28.39
C VAL A 164 -10.77 -1.60 28.31
N ASN A 165 -10.71 -2.15 27.10
CA ASN A 165 -10.70 -3.60 26.89
C ASN A 165 -9.46 -4.27 27.53
N SER A 166 -8.28 -3.66 27.38
CA SER A 166 -7.06 -4.14 28.03
C SER A 166 -7.13 -4.02 29.56
N ARG A 167 -7.66 -2.90 30.09
CA ARG A 167 -7.85 -2.71 31.54
C ARG A 167 -8.78 -3.76 32.14
N LEU A 168 -9.90 -4.06 31.50
CA LEU A 168 -10.86 -5.08 31.97
C LEU A 168 -10.29 -6.49 31.88
N ALA A 169 -9.38 -6.75 30.94
CA ALA A 169 -8.62 -8.00 30.85
C ALA A 169 -7.45 -8.08 31.87
N GLY A 170 -7.26 -7.08 32.73
CA GLY A 170 -6.15 -7.02 33.68
C GLY A 170 -4.79 -6.68 33.06
N GLY A 171 -4.76 -6.24 31.81
CA GLY A 171 -3.54 -5.87 31.09
C GLY A 171 -3.12 -4.41 31.32
N ASN A 172 -1.86 -4.13 30.99
CA ASN A 172 -1.38 -2.75 30.84
C ASN A 172 -1.56 -2.31 29.38
N PHE A 173 -2.19 -1.17 29.16
CA PHE A 173 -2.39 -0.62 27.82
C PHE A 173 -1.49 0.58 27.57
N GLY A 174 -0.63 0.46 26.57
CA GLY A 174 0.16 1.58 26.09
C GLY A 174 0.57 1.37 24.65
N TYR A 175 0.15 2.28 23.77
CA TYR A 175 0.75 2.39 22.44
C TYR A 175 2.12 3.09 22.53
N HIS A 176 2.39 3.84 23.59
CA HIS A 176 3.60 4.66 23.71
C HIS A 176 4.75 3.90 24.36
N LYS A 177 5.57 3.21 23.55
CA LYS A 177 6.93 2.78 23.95
C LYS A 177 8.00 3.84 23.68
N ASN A 178 7.65 4.93 22.99
CA ASN A 178 8.58 6.01 22.68
C ASN A 178 8.37 7.15 23.69
N ASN A 179 9.43 7.45 24.45
CA ASN A 179 9.55 8.49 25.47
C ASN A 179 9.20 9.90 24.95
N TYR A 180 7.92 10.21 24.75
CA TYR A 180 7.47 11.59 24.67
C TYR A 180 7.01 12.01 26.07
N LYS A 181 7.77 12.92 26.69
CA LYS A 181 7.50 13.49 28.01
C LYS A 181 6.08 14.07 28.01
N ASN A 182 5.24 13.61 28.93
CA ASN A 182 4.05 14.35 29.34
C ASN A 182 4.51 15.76 29.76
N GLU A 183 4.03 16.79 29.08
CA GLU A 183 4.04 18.13 29.64
C GLU A 183 3.12 18.12 30.87
N THR A 184 3.77 18.14 32.04
CA THR A 184 3.30 18.58 33.36
C THR A 184 1.79 18.55 33.58
N ILE A 185 1.24 17.35 33.83
CA ILE A 185 0.12 17.22 34.76
C ILE A 185 0.75 16.78 36.09
N ASN A 186 0.53 17.62 37.11
CA ASN A 186 1.13 17.52 38.43
C ASN A 186 0.90 16.10 39.01
N THR A 187 1.96 15.30 39.05
CA THR A 187 1.88 13.83 39.06
C THR A 187 1.89 13.20 40.46
N GLN A 188 1.35 13.89 41.46
CA GLN A 188 1.53 13.50 42.86
C GLN A 188 0.26 13.52 43.72
N GLU A 189 -0.92 13.42 43.13
CA GLU A 189 -2.11 13.13 43.93
C GLU A 189 -2.62 11.71 43.60
N SER A 190 -2.60 10.87 44.64
CA SER A 190 -3.23 9.55 44.65
C SER A 190 -4.60 9.65 45.30
N CYS A 191 -5.58 8.96 44.73
CA CYS A 191 -6.96 8.90 45.17
C CYS A 191 -7.05 8.31 46.59
N ASN A 192 -7.43 9.11 47.58
CA ASN A 192 -7.48 8.68 49.00
C ASN A 192 -8.41 7.48 49.27
N ALA A 193 -9.38 7.21 48.38
CA ALA A 193 -10.30 6.08 48.48
C ALA A 193 -9.74 4.74 47.97
N CYS A 194 -8.78 4.75 47.04
CA CYS A 194 -8.23 3.50 46.47
C CYS A 194 -6.70 3.49 46.25
N GLY A 195 -5.99 4.53 46.69
CA GLY A 195 -4.53 4.65 46.60
C GLY A 195 -3.96 4.80 45.18
N ARG A 196 -4.79 4.85 44.13
CA ARG A 196 -4.33 4.94 42.74
C ARG A 196 -4.10 6.38 42.31
N LYS A 197 -3.10 6.64 41.45
CA LYS A 197 -2.89 7.95 40.79
C LYS A 197 -4.20 8.49 40.21
N ILE A 198 -4.49 9.78 40.38
CA ILE A 198 -5.79 10.39 40.03
C ILE A 198 -6.20 10.12 38.57
N ASP A 199 -5.27 10.14 37.60
CA ASP A 199 -5.54 9.83 36.19
C ASP A 199 -6.09 8.40 35.94
N TYR A 200 -6.07 7.55 36.97
CA TYR A 200 -6.42 6.14 36.97
C TYR A 200 -7.55 5.81 37.97
N CYS A 201 -8.08 6.78 38.73
CA CYS A 201 -9.11 6.57 39.75
C CYS A 201 -10.54 6.57 39.14
N ILE A 202 -11.40 5.65 39.60
CA ILE A 202 -12.82 5.53 39.20
C ILE A 202 -13.73 5.76 40.43
N CYS A 203 -13.19 6.28 41.53
CA CYS A 203 -13.92 6.41 42.80
C CYS A 203 -14.90 7.59 42.84
N SER A 204 -15.00 8.40 41.78
CA SER A 204 -16.06 9.39 41.63
C SER A 204 -16.89 9.10 40.38
N LYS A 205 -18.11 8.61 40.64
CA LYS A 205 -19.28 9.14 39.92
C LYS A 205 -19.50 10.58 40.35
#